data_AF-A0A4V1F3R4-F1
#
_entry.id   AF-A0A4V1F3R4-F1
#
_cell.length_a   1.000
_cell.length_b   1.000
_cell.length_c   1.000
_cell.angle_alpha   90.00
_cell.angle_beta   90.00
_cell.angle_gamma   90.00
#
_symmetry.space_group_name_H-M   'P 1'
#
loop_
_entity.id
_entity.type
_entity.pdbx_description
1 polymer ?
#
loop_
_entity_poly.entity_id
_entity_poly.type
_entity_poly.pdbx_seq_one_letter_code
_entity_poly.pdbx_strand_id
1 'polypeptide(L)'
;MVVVGDSVAWGQGLVHDKKFATRFFDRLTGGAALPRAAIKAHSGAVIRSRNGTGNRDVALKLANANELQSTTRQGHHEFPYGPLTVHEQVERLPNDYTDQERPERLDVSKAYGPDETVDIVLITAGINDIGGGNISNPFGDPESIEKAVRDSCYSRMKRLLRRTQQRFPDATIIVTGYHLFLSTGPDGSDIVSNDDLAVGLQVLFGLLSRPAGAVLGALYGAVELSEELAAAHVEYFYQQSAHNLRKAVTEQDKANTGASVLFASPNYNRRNAAAADDPWVWPPLSRGDPAVASERSAVCQAMSEPPIEEDSVKCPIAPSLHPNEAGADAIARAVHARYEEATGRRSVRNVIGNLSENGGISGPTSVREELERFAGVDGLIDPAEGLRTCFNQLVVDSIRVVIKTSDDRGAGNQSTTVSLDLGALTRNLDDTFGQQGFNHANFSQGAKDDFTIDPLLDTGWTERDPLHLWEISKVELEQDQSEYTEFIDSQWWKVESFALYLNGIRVVQAGPFDLDGDDSQSFNYPKS
;
A
#
# COMPACT_ATOMS: atom_id res chain seq x y z
N MET A 1 14.63 -6.63 16.61
CA MET A 1 13.67 -6.21 15.56
C MET A 1 12.27 -6.20 16.12
N VAL A 2 11.56 -5.08 16.08
CA VAL A 2 10.15 -4.97 16.53
C VAL A 2 9.19 -4.88 15.35
N VAL A 3 7.98 -5.42 15.51
CA VAL A 3 6.89 -5.32 14.54
C VAL A 3 5.70 -4.63 15.19
N VAL A 4 5.26 -3.51 14.62
CA VAL A 4 4.05 -2.79 15.03
C VAL A 4 3.11 -2.69 13.83
N GLY A 5 1.81 -2.62 14.08
CA GLY A 5 0.83 -2.45 13.02
C GLY A 5 -0.49 -3.12 13.26
N ASP A 6 -1.13 -3.45 12.15
CA ASP A 6 -2.47 -4.02 12.08
C ASP A 6 -2.48 -5.56 11.89
N SER A 7 -3.61 -6.10 11.43
CA SER A 7 -3.79 -7.53 11.17
C SER A 7 -2.84 -8.08 10.10
N VAL A 8 -2.33 -7.23 9.20
CA VAL A 8 -1.34 -7.64 8.20
C VAL A 8 0.00 -7.92 8.89
N ALA A 9 0.52 -6.99 9.69
CA ALA A 9 1.74 -7.18 10.50
C ALA A 9 1.59 -8.31 11.52
N TRP A 10 0.37 -8.49 12.03
CA TRP A 10 0.07 -9.62 12.89
C TRP A 10 0.16 -10.96 12.15
N GLY A 11 -0.13 -11.01 10.85
CA GLY A 11 -0.20 -12.24 10.07
C GLY A 11 -1.45 -13.07 10.39
N GLN A 12 -2.62 -12.43 10.34
CA GLN A 12 -3.90 -13.05 10.69
C GLN A 12 -4.14 -14.35 9.90
N GLY A 13 -4.40 -15.44 10.64
CA GLY A 13 -4.61 -16.77 10.05
C GLY A 13 -3.33 -17.56 9.75
N LEU A 14 -2.14 -17.05 10.07
CA LEU A 14 -0.88 -17.78 9.91
C LEU A 14 -0.33 -18.26 11.26
N VAL A 15 0.28 -19.44 11.25
CA VAL A 15 1.18 -19.85 12.34
C VAL A 15 2.40 -18.93 12.40
N HIS A 16 3.00 -18.83 13.59
CA HIS A 16 4.01 -17.82 13.92
C HIS A 16 5.23 -17.79 12.98
N ASP A 17 5.73 -18.97 12.60
CA ASP A 17 6.85 -19.17 11.68
C ASP A 17 6.54 -18.75 10.24
N LYS A 18 5.27 -18.79 9.85
CA LYS A 18 4.82 -18.40 8.50
C LYS A 18 4.52 -16.92 8.33
N LYS A 19 4.46 -16.14 9.41
CA LYS A 19 4.23 -14.69 9.36
C LYS A 19 5.38 -13.98 8.63
N PHE A 20 5.08 -12.94 7.83
CA PHE A 20 6.10 -12.28 7.03
C PHE A 20 7.25 -11.72 7.89
N ALA A 21 6.95 -11.19 9.07
CA ALA A 21 7.98 -10.66 9.95
C ALA A 21 8.93 -11.76 10.47
N THR A 22 8.40 -12.93 10.82
CA THR A 22 9.21 -14.07 11.24
C THR A 22 10.05 -14.58 10.08
N ARG A 23 9.47 -14.68 8.88
CA ARG A 23 10.18 -15.07 7.65
C ARG A 23 11.27 -14.07 7.23
N PHE A 24 11.05 -12.77 7.45
CA PHE A 24 12.07 -11.74 7.21
C PHE A 24 13.21 -11.88 8.23
N PHE A 25 12.88 -12.06 9.51
CA PHE A 25 13.87 -12.25 10.56
C PHE A 25 14.71 -13.53 10.36
N ASP A 26 14.08 -14.62 9.93
CA ASP A 26 14.75 -15.87 9.60
C ASP A 26 15.78 -15.67 8.48
N ARG A 27 15.39 -14.97 7.39
CA ARG A 27 16.31 -14.61 6.29
C ARG A 27 17.48 -13.76 6.77
N LEU A 28 17.22 -12.79 7.63
CA LEU A 28 18.24 -11.88 8.15
C LEU A 28 19.26 -12.60 9.06
N THR A 29 18.80 -13.60 9.83
CA THR A 29 19.60 -14.24 10.88
C THR A 29 20.12 -15.63 10.51
N GLY A 30 19.63 -16.22 9.42
CA GLY A 30 20.01 -17.55 8.97
C GLY A 30 19.47 -18.67 9.86
N GLY A 31 18.24 -18.57 10.35
CA GLY A 31 17.59 -19.63 11.14
C GLY A 31 17.09 -19.25 12.52
N ALA A 32 17.26 -18.01 12.99
CA ALA A 32 16.82 -17.63 14.33
C ALA A 32 15.32 -17.37 14.37
N ALA A 33 14.67 -17.79 15.46
CA ALA A 33 13.25 -17.57 15.67
C ALA A 33 12.99 -16.16 16.21
N LEU A 34 12.12 -15.39 15.54
CA LEU A 34 11.62 -14.12 16.07
C LEU A 34 10.76 -14.37 17.32
N PRO A 35 11.07 -13.78 18.48
CA PRO A 35 10.21 -13.93 19.66
C PRO A 35 8.80 -13.40 19.39
N ARG A 36 7.76 -14.13 19.80
CA ARG A 36 6.35 -13.67 19.67
C ARG A 36 6.12 -12.29 20.29
N ALA A 37 6.83 -11.99 21.37
CA ALA A 37 6.73 -10.70 22.06
C ALA A 37 7.24 -9.53 21.21
N ALA A 38 8.07 -9.78 20.20
CA ALA A 38 8.53 -8.75 19.25
C ALA A 38 7.40 -8.27 18.32
N ILE A 39 6.32 -9.04 18.16
CA ILE A 39 5.15 -8.67 17.36
C ILE A 39 4.12 -8.02 18.27
N LYS A 40 4.03 -6.69 18.19
CA LYS A 40 3.04 -5.85 18.91
C LYS A 40 1.80 -5.55 18.08
N ALA A 41 1.86 -5.85 16.78
CA ALA A 41 0.77 -5.68 15.85
C ALA A 41 -0.48 -6.46 16.28
N HIS A 42 -1.66 -5.95 15.94
CA HIS A 42 -2.92 -6.64 16.16
C HIS A 42 -4.00 -6.16 15.20
N SER A 43 -5.02 -6.98 14.99
CA SER A 43 -6.17 -6.67 14.16
C SER A 43 -6.92 -5.42 14.63
N GLY A 44 -7.42 -4.65 13.67
CA GLY A 44 -8.13 -3.39 13.93
C GLY A 44 -7.26 -2.23 14.43
N ALA A 45 -5.93 -2.37 14.53
CA ALA A 45 -5.06 -1.26 14.91
C ALA A 45 -5.17 -0.11 13.90
N VAL A 46 -5.35 1.11 14.42
CA VAL A 46 -5.35 2.37 13.65
C VAL A 46 -4.12 3.20 14.04
N ILE A 47 -3.65 4.09 13.18
CA ILE A 47 -2.49 4.95 13.49
C ILE A 47 -2.80 5.86 14.69
N ARG A 48 -4.02 6.40 14.78
CA ARG A 48 -4.46 7.21 15.92
C ARG A 48 -5.93 6.99 16.24
N SER A 49 -6.23 6.89 17.53
CA SER A 49 -7.58 6.74 18.05
C SER A 49 -8.45 7.93 17.62
N ARG A 50 -9.63 7.65 17.08
CA ARG A 50 -10.70 8.63 16.90
C ARG A 50 -11.27 8.87 18.29
N ASN A 51 -10.85 9.95 18.96
CA ASN A 51 -11.32 10.44 20.27
C ASN A 51 -12.48 9.61 20.88
N GLY A 52 -12.17 8.65 21.75
CA GLY A 52 -13.22 7.86 22.40
C GLY A 52 -12.69 6.74 23.26
N THR A 53 -12.87 6.88 24.57
CA THR A 53 -12.52 5.95 25.66
C THR A 53 -13.28 4.61 25.63
N GLY A 54 -13.99 4.29 24.54
CA GLY A 54 -14.92 3.16 24.44
C GLY A 54 -14.29 1.76 24.28
N ASN A 55 -13.04 1.67 23.82
CA ASN A 55 -12.42 0.37 23.49
C ASN A 55 -11.72 -0.34 24.67
N ARG A 56 -11.57 0.32 25.83
CA ARG A 56 -11.01 -0.32 27.04
C ARG A 56 -11.88 -1.46 27.57
N ASP A 57 -13.19 -1.39 27.30
CA ASP A 57 -14.18 -2.30 27.85
C ASP A 57 -14.13 -3.70 27.21
N VAL A 58 -13.62 -3.82 25.98
CA VAL A 58 -13.60 -5.09 25.22
C VAL A 58 -12.39 -5.95 25.55
N ALA A 59 -11.20 -5.36 25.76
CA ALA A 59 -10.04 -6.09 26.27
C ALA A 59 -10.31 -6.67 27.68
N LEU A 60 -11.05 -5.92 28.50
CA LEU A 60 -11.58 -6.39 29.78
C LEU A 60 -12.64 -7.50 29.61
N LYS A 61 -13.55 -7.39 28.63
CA LYS A 61 -14.54 -8.43 28.33
C LYS A 61 -13.92 -9.74 27.82
N LEU A 62 -12.90 -9.68 26.95
CA LEU A 62 -12.16 -10.84 26.48
C LEU A 62 -11.29 -11.48 27.58
N ALA A 63 -10.73 -10.67 28.49
CA ALA A 63 -10.03 -11.17 29.67
C ALA A 63 -10.98 -11.83 30.69
N ASN A 64 -12.23 -11.37 30.75
CA ASN A 64 -13.29 -11.93 31.61
C ASN A 64 -14.01 -13.14 31.00
N ALA A 65 -13.95 -13.32 29.68
CA ALA A 65 -14.37 -14.56 29.02
C ALA A 65 -13.36 -15.66 29.40
N ASN A 66 -13.65 -16.38 30.48
CA ASN A 66 -12.83 -17.46 31.04
C ASN A 66 -12.48 -18.57 30.02
N GLU A 67 -13.05 -18.58 28.82
CA GLU A 67 -12.84 -19.57 27.76
C GLU A 67 -11.72 -19.24 26.77
N LEU A 68 -11.27 -17.98 26.67
CA LEU A 68 -10.20 -17.59 25.73
C LEU A 68 -8.78 -17.75 26.31
N GLN A 69 -8.68 -18.11 27.59
CA GLN A 69 -7.41 -18.25 28.33
C GLN A 69 -6.42 -19.26 27.71
N SER A 70 -6.88 -20.21 26.91
CA SER A 70 -6.01 -21.17 26.21
C SER A 70 -5.52 -20.70 24.82
N THR A 71 -6.08 -19.62 24.28
CA THR A 71 -5.73 -19.09 22.94
C THR A 71 -4.58 -18.09 23.03
N THR A 72 -3.46 -18.61 23.53
CA THR A 72 -2.20 -17.94 23.83
C THR A 72 -1.75 -17.01 22.71
N ARG A 73 -1.93 -15.69 22.84
CA ARG A 73 -1.54 -14.67 21.84
C ARG A 73 -2.13 -14.82 20.43
N GLN A 74 -2.52 -16.01 19.99
CA GLN A 74 -2.97 -16.30 18.63
C GLN A 74 -4.38 -15.72 18.39
N GLY A 75 -5.32 -15.89 19.33
CA GLY A 75 -6.68 -15.36 19.19
C GLY A 75 -6.86 -13.89 19.61
N HIS A 76 -6.20 -13.47 20.71
CA HIS A 76 -6.42 -12.14 21.29
C HIS A 76 -6.04 -10.98 20.36
N HIS A 77 -4.93 -11.10 19.63
CA HIS A 77 -4.47 -10.06 18.70
C HIS A 77 -5.13 -10.15 17.33
N GLU A 78 -5.93 -11.18 17.04
CA GLU A 78 -6.69 -11.29 15.78
C GLU A 78 -8.06 -10.65 15.88
N PHE A 79 -8.51 -10.32 17.09
CA PHE A 79 -9.79 -9.68 17.30
C PHE A 79 -9.73 -8.20 16.91
N PRO A 80 -10.59 -7.70 15.99
CA PRO A 80 -10.44 -6.41 15.33
C PRO A 80 -10.85 -5.21 16.20
N TYR A 81 -10.83 -5.35 17.53
CA TYR A 81 -11.19 -4.29 18.45
C TYR A 81 -9.91 -3.72 19.02
N GLY A 82 -9.50 -2.55 18.51
CA GLY A 82 -8.24 -1.90 18.85
C GLY A 82 -8.34 -1.04 20.10
N PRO A 83 -7.90 -1.52 21.28
CA PRO A 83 -7.59 -0.64 22.39
C PRO A 83 -6.28 0.12 22.16
N LEU A 84 -5.37 -0.45 21.36
CA LEU A 84 -4.06 0.13 21.08
C LEU A 84 -3.98 0.62 19.64
N THR A 85 -3.59 1.88 19.51
CA THR A 85 -3.16 2.45 18.23
C THR A 85 -1.76 1.97 17.90
N VAL A 86 -1.35 2.04 16.63
CA VAL A 86 0.03 1.75 16.24
C VAL A 86 1.01 2.70 16.95
N HIS A 87 0.60 3.94 17.23
CA HIS A 87 1.37 4.87 18.06
C HIS A 87 1.59 4.30 19.48
N GLU A 88 0.55 3.78 20.13
CA GLU A 88 0.68 3.18 21.45
C GLU A 88 1.51 1.90 21.45
N GLN A 89 1.46 1.09 20.39
CA GLN A 89 2.33 -0.08 20.24
C GLN A 89 3.81 0.32 20.25
N VAL A 90 4.16 1.45 19.63
CA VAL A 90 5.53 2.01 19.65
C VAL A 90 5.92 2.52 21.04
N GLU A 91 5.04 3.27 21.71
CA GLU A 91 5.35 3.89 23.02
C GLU A 91 5.45 2.88 24.16
N ARG A 92 4.67 1.79 24.11
CA ARG A 92 4.56 0.84 25.23
C ARG A 92 5.72 -0.16 25.28
N LEU A 93 6.58 -0.19 24.27
CA LEU A 93 7.73 -1.11 24.21
C LEU A 93 8.70 -0.94 25.39
N PRO A 94 9.12 -2.05 26.03
CA PRO A 94 8.98 -3.45 25.57
C PRO A 94 7.67 -4.16 26.00
N ASN A 95 6.80 -3.51 26.77
CA ASN A 95 5.66 -4.15 27.42
C ASN A 95 4.38 -4.08 26.55
N ASP A 96 3.57 -5.14 26.59
CA ASP A 96 2.24 -5.14 25.95
C ASP A 96 1.22 -4.36 26.78
N TYR A 97 1.42 -4.31 28.11
CA TYR A 97 0.54 -3.68 29.09
C TYR A 97 1.35 -2.89 30.12
N THR A 98 0.76 -1.82 30.66
CA THR A 98 1.25 -1.21 31.90
C THR A 98 0.88 -2.10 33.10
N ASP A 99 1.59 -1.97 34.22
CA ASP A 99 1.26 -2.72 35.45
C ASP A 99 -0.18 -2.48 35.94
N GLN A 100 -0.77 -1.33 35.59
CA GLN A 100 -2.14 -0.95 35.94
C GLN A 100 -3.20 -1.56 35.01
N GLU A 101 -2.84 -1.87 33.77
CA GLU A 101 -3.75 -2.43 32.74
C GLU A 101 -3.69 -3.96 32.69
N ARG A 102 -2.67 -4.57 33.32
CA ARG A 102 -2.41 -6.00 33.27
C ARG A 102 -3.42 -6.76 34.16
N PRO A 103 -4.21 -7.69 33.60
CA PRO A 103 -4.93 -8.69 34.39
C PRO A 103 -3.95 -9.46 35.27
N GLU A 104 -4.27 -9.67 36.55
CA GLU A 104 -3.38 -10.33 37.55
C GLU A 104 -2.83 -11.70 37.10
N ARG A 105 -3.45 -12.32 36.08
CA ARG A 105 -3.11 -13.65 35.55
C ARG A 105 -2.25 -13.64 34.27
N LEU A 106 -1.85 -12.49 33.74
CA LEU A 106 -1.00 -12.42 32.55
C LEU A 106 0.48 -12.24 32.92
N ASP A 107 1.31 -13.18 32.48
CA ASP A 107 2.76 -13.10 32.60
C ASP A 107 3.31 -11.95 31.73
N VAL A 108 4.22 -11.16 32.31
CA VAL A 108 4.91 -10.08 31.60
C VAL A 108 6.00 -10.70 30.74
N SER A 109 5.63 -11.24 29.57
CA SER A 109 6.65 -11.61 28.58
C SER A 109 7.20 -10.33 27.94
N LYS A 110 8.35 -9.89 28.42
CA LYS A 110 9.08 -8.79 27.79
C LYS A 110 9.67 -9.29 26.49
N ALA A 111 9.48 -8.49 25.45
CA ALA A 111 10.13 -8.73 24.17
C ALA A 111 11.62 -8.41 24.24
N TYR A 112 11.96 -7.42 25.08
CA TYR A 112 13.31 -6.93 25.22
C TYR A 112 13.67 -6.59 26.67
N GLY A 113 14.94 -6.77 26.99
CA GLY A 113 15.55 -6.24 28.21
C GLY A 113 15.65 -4.70 28.20
N PRO A 114 15.87 -4.07 29.36
CA PRO A 114 16.04 -2.61 29.44
C PRO A 114 17.26 -2.09 28.68
N ASP A 115 18.27 -2.95 28.46
CA ASP A 115 19.53 -2.61 27.79
C ASP A 115 19.59 -3.10 26.32
N GLU A 116 18.53 -3.75 25.82
CA GLU A 116 18.48 -4.24 24.44
C GLU A 116 18.06 -3.12 23.49
N THR A 117 18.81 -2.96 22.40
CA THR A 117 18.52 -1.99 21.33
C THR A 117 17.56 -2.57 20.31
N VAL A 118 16.84 -1.68 19.63
CA VAL A 118 16.00 -2.05 18.48
C VAL A 118 16.72 -1.59 17.23
N ASP A 119 17.19 -2.53 16.40
CA ASP A 119 17.89 -2.19 15.16
C ASP A 119 16.95 -2.07 13.95
N ILE A 120 15.76 -2.67 14.05
CA ILE A 120 14.76 -2.69 12.97
C ILE A 120 13.36 -2.54 13.56
N VAL A 121 12.54 -1.66 12.96
CA VAL A 121 11.11 -1.54 13.23
C VAL A 121 10.33 -1.78 11.93
N LEU A 122 9.48 -2.80 11.90
CA LEU A 122 8.53 -3.06 10.82
C LEU A 122 7.17 -2.45 11.14
N ILE A 123 6.56 -1.76 10.17
CA ILE A 123 5.28 -1.06 10.32
C ILE A 123 4.30 -1.42 9.20
N THR A 124 3.10 -1.90 9.57
CA THR A 124 1.89 -1.89 8.70
C THR A 124 0.82 -0.98 9.32
N ALA A 125 0.35 0.06 8.63
CA ALA A 125 -0.74 0.88 9.17
C ALA A 125 -1.44 1.76 8.12
N GLY A 126 -2.72 2.07 8.37
CA GLY A 126 -3.53 2.99 7.57
C GLY A 126 -4.86 2.42 7.07
N ILE A 127 -4.94 1.12 6.73
CA ILE A 127 -6.16 0.54 6.14
C ILE A 127 -7.34 0.58 7.11
N ASN A 128 -7.11 0.30 8.40
CA ASN A 128 -8.17 0.35 9.42
C ASN A 128 -8.60 1.79 9.76
N ASP A 129 -7.76 2.80 9.52
CA ASP A 129 -8.16 4.20 9.69
C ASP A 129 -9.22 4.63 8.66
N ILE A 130 -9.23 3.97 7.50
CA ILE A 130 -10.18 4.15 6.39
C ILE A 130 -11.37 3.21 6.55
N GLY A 131 -11.09 1.93 6.86
CA GLY A 131 -12.05 0.84 7.03
C GLY A 131 -12.25 0.04 5.75
N GLY A 132 -12.04 -1.28 5.81
CA GLY A 132 -12.15 -2.17 4.65
C GLY A 132 -13.48 -2.07 3.90
N GLY A 133 -14.59 -1.90 4.64
CA GLY A 133 -15.91 -1.72 4.02
C GLY A 133 -16.06 -0.39 3.26
N ASN A 134 -15.33 0.66 3.63
CA ASN A 134 -15.32 1.91 2.84
C ASN A 134 -14.45 1.76 1.59
N ILE A 135 -13.36 1.01 1.69
CA ILE A 135 -12.44 0.74 0.57
C ILE A 135 -13.14 -0.09 -0.51
N SER A 136 -13.98 -1.05 -0.13
CA SER A 136 -14.67 -1.94 -1.07
C SER A 136 -16.09 -1.49 -1.41
N ASN A 137 -16.56 -0.34 -0.93
CA ASN A 137 -17.93 0.10 -1.16
C ASN A 137 -18.06 0.62 -2.59
N PRO A 138 -18.74 -0.09 -3.52
CA PRO A 138 -18.84 0.31 -4.93
C PRO A 138 -19.62 1.61 -5.14
N PHE A 139 -20.31 2.11 -4.11
CA PHE A 139 -21.06 3.38 -4.12
C PHE A 139 -20.38 4.45 -3.25
N GLY A 140 -19.15 4.19 -2.80
CA GLY A 140 -18.36 5.16 -2.08
C GLY A 140 -17.97 6.34 -2.98
N ASP A 141 -18.01 7.55 -2.43
CA ASP A 141 -17.48 8.73 -3.10
C ASP A 141 -15.94 8.62 -3.25
N PRO A 142 -15.38 8.65 -4.47
CA PRO A 142 -13.94 8.54 -4.70
C PRO A 142 -13.15 9.63 -3.97
N GLU A 143 -13.65 10.86 -3.91
CA GLU A 143 -12.98 11.98 -3.26
C GLU A 143 -12.85 11.73 -1.74
N SER A 144 -13.88 11.12 -1.15
CA SER A 144 -13.86 10.68 0.25
C SER A 144 -12.80 9.60 0.51
N ILE A 145 -12.64 8.63 -0.40
CA ILE A 145 -11.60 7.59 -0.30
C ILE A 145 -10.21 8.23 -0.43
N GLU A 146 -9.99 9.07 -1.44
CA GLU A 146 -8.72 9.78 -1.65
C GLU A 146 -8.33 10.59 -0.40
N LYS A 147 -9.28 11.37 0.13
CA LYS A 147 -9.07 12.17 1.34
C LYS A 147 -8.74 11.30 2.55
N ALA A 148 -9.40 10.15 2.71
CA ALA A 148 -9.14 9.22 3.80
C ALA A 148 -7.76 8.55 3.67
N VAL A 149 -7.37 8.16 2.46
CA VAL A 149 -6.03 7.63 2.13
C VAL A 149 -4.97 8.68 2.43
N ARG A 150 -5.14 9.92 1.96
CA ARG A 150 -4.17 11.01 2.20
C ARG A 150 -4.03 11.36 3.68
N ASP A 151 -5.12 11.37 4.45
CA ASP A 151 -5.03 11.58 5.90
C ASP A 151 -4.29 10.42 6.58
N SER A 152 -4.63 9.18 6.23
CA SER A 152 -4.14 7.99 6.93
C SER A 152 -2.75 7.55 6.47
N CYS A 153 -2.60 7.24 5.19
CA CYS A 153 -1.39 6.70 4.56
C CYS A 153 -0.28 7.75 4.40
N TYR A 154 -0.62 9.05 4.33
CA TYR A 154 0.40 10.11 4.26
C TYR A 154 0.52 10.89 5.57
N SER A 155 -0.51 11.67 5.93
CA SER A 155 -0.39 12.67 7.00
C SER A 155 -0.18 12.05 8.39
N ARG A 156 -0.92 10.99 8.72
CA ARG A 156 -0.80 10.25 9.98
C ARG A 156 0.44 9.37 9.98
N MET A 157 0.73 8.66 8.88
CA MET A 157 1.94 7.85 8.74
C MET A 157 3.19 8.68 8.97
N LYS A 158 3.34 9.84 8.35
CA LYS A 158 4.50 10.74 8.56
C LYS A 158 4.68 11.11 10.04
N ARG A 159 3.59 11.37 10.76
CA ARG A 159 3.64 11.65 12.21
C ARG A 159 4.05 10.42 13.02
N LEU A 160 3.56 9.23 12.66
CA LEU A 160 3.96 7.97 13.28
C LEU A 160 5.46 7.74 13.07
N LEU A 161 5.95 7.84 11.84
CA LEU A 161 7.36 7.62 11.50
C LEU A 161 8.29 8.55 12.27
N ARG A 162 7.96 9.85 12.35
CA ARG A 162 8.74 10.80 13.16
C ARG A 162 8.84 10.38 14.63
N ARG A 163 7.74 9.90 15.22
CA ARG A 163 7.74 9.43 16.61
C ARG A 163 8.50 8.12 16.78
N THR A 164 8.37 7.19 15.83
CA THR A 164 9.14 5.95 15.82
C THR A 164 10.65 6.23 15.76
N GLN A 165 11.09 7.16 14.90
CA GLN A 165 12.50 7.58 14.85
C GLN A 165 12.95 8.25 16.17
N GLN A 166 12.12 9.08 16.78
CA GLN A 166 12.45 9.67 18.10
C GLN A 166 12.61 8.60 19.18
N ARG A 167 11.80 7.54 19.14
CA ARG A 167 11.84 6.44 20.09
C ARG A 167 13.00 5.48 19.83
N PHE A 168 13.35 5.27 18.57
CA PHE A 168 14.37 4.34 18.09
C PHE A 168 15.31 5.05 17.10
N PRO A 169 16.19 5.95 17.58
CA PRO A 169 16.99 6.83 16.71
C PRO A 169 17.97 6.10 15.80
N ASP A 170 18.39 4.89 16.19
CA ASP A 170 19.36 4.07 15.46
C ASP A 170 18.71 2.95 14.63
N ALA A 171 17.38 2.75 14.73
CA ALA A 171 16.70 1.66 14.07
C ALA A 171 16.41 1.96 12.60
N THR A 172 16.65 1.01 11.71
CA THR A 172 16.05 1.05 10.36
C THR A 172 14.54 0.81 10.48
N ILE A 173 13.75 1.78 10.01
CA ILE A 173 12.29 1.68 10.00
C ILE A 173 11.86 1.27 8.60
N ILE A 174 11.06 0.21 8.49
CA ILE A 174 10.55 -0.28 7.22
C ILE A 174 9.01 -0.26 7.28
N VAL A 175 8.41 0.53 6.40
CA VAL A 175 6.97 0.57 6.19
C VAL A 175 6.62 -0.37 5.04
N THR A 176 5.72 -1.31 5.27
CA THR A 176 5.21 -2.16 4.20
C THR A 176 3.98 -1.53 3.56
N GLY A 177 3.88 -1.58 2.24
CA GLY A 177 2.64 -1.27 1.52
C GLY A 177 1.53 -2.28 1.84
N TYR A 178 0.29 -1.93 1.48
CA TYR A 178 -0.82 -2.88 1.49
C TYR A 178 -0.80 -3.73 0.21
N HIS A 179 -1.49 -4.86 0.26
CA HIS A 179 -1.58 -5.81 -0.84
C HIS A 179 -2.89 -5.65 -1.63
N LEU A 180 -2.84 -5.94 -2.93
CA LEU A 180 -4.02 -6.00 -3.78
C LEU A 180 -4.78 -7.29 -3.49
N PHE A 181 -5.92 -7.19 -2.79
CA PHE A 181 -6.68 -8.35 -2.35
C PHE A 181 -7.90 -8.68 -3.21
N LEU A 182 -8.35 -7.74 -4.04
CA LEU A 182 -9.45 -7.89 -4.99
C LEU A 182 -9.10 -7.08 -6.24
N SER A 183 -9.34 -7.66 -7.41
CA SER A 183 -9.02 -7.07 -8.71
C SER A 183 -9.88 -7.73 -9.78
N THR A 184 -10.11 -7.12 -10.94
CA THR A 184 -10.83 -7.75 -12.06
C THR A 184 -10.02 -7.68 -13.35
N GLY A 185 -10.43 -8.41 -14.38
CA GLY A 185 -9.77 -8.44 -15.69
C GLY A 185 -9.08 -9.78 -16.01
N PRO A 186 -8.34 -9.87 -17.13
CA PRO A 186 -7.82 -11.14 -17.69
C PRO A 186 -6.95 -11.99 -16.76
N ASP A 187 -6.39 -11.36 -15.73
CA ASP A 187 -5.49 -11.95 -14.74
C ASP A 187 -6.00 -11.73 -13.29
N GLY A 188 -7.18 -11.12 -13.12
CA GLY A 188 -7.72 -10.71 -11.82
C GLY A 188 -8.60 -11.75 -11.15
N SER A 189 -9.36 -11.32 -10.14
CA SER A 189 -10.39 -12.12 -9.52
C SER A 189 -11.51 -12.38 -10.52
N ASP A 190 -11.82 -13.66 -10.77
CA ASP A 190 -13.05 -14.03 -11.45
C ASP A 190 -14.20 -14.06 -10.43
N ILE A 191 -14.71 -12.87 -10.10
CA ILE A 191 -15.73 -12.70 -9.05
C ILE A 191 -17.07 -13.31 -9.51
N VAL A 192 -17.43 -13.07 -10.77
CA VAL A 192 -18.72 -13.46 -11.35
C VAL A 192 -18.86 -14.96 -11.50
N SER A 193 -17.79 -15.68 -11.85
CA SER A 193 -17.87 -17.14 -12.00
C SER A 193 -17.67 -17.92 -10.68
N ASN A 194 -17.30 -17.24 -9.59
CA ASN A 194 -16.97 -17.86 -8.31
C ASN A 194 -18.02 -17.53 -7.24
N ASP A 195 -19.05 -18.37 -7.17
CA ASP A 195 -20.16 -18.25 -6.19
C ASP A 195 -19.66 -18.12 -4.74
N ASP A 196 -18.58 -18.82 -4.36
CA ASP A 196 -18.02 -18.76 -3.00
C ASP A 196 -17.35 -17.40 -2.72
N LEU A 197 -16.69 -16.81 -3.72
CA LEU A 197 -16.13 -15.46 -3.62
C LEU A 197 -17.26 -14.44 -3.53
N ALA A 198 -18.25 -14.49 -4.42
CA ALA A 198 -19.40 -13.59 -4.41
C ALA A 198 -20.15 -13.63 -3.07
N VAL A 199 -20.52 -14.82 -2.58
CA VAL A 199 -21.16 -15.01 -1.27
C VAL A 199 -20.25 -14.51 -0.15
N GLY A 200 -18.96 -14.84 -0.21
CA GLY A 200 -17.98 -14.44 0.78
C GLY A 200 -17.79 -12.93 0.89
N LEU A 201 -17.76 -12.20 -0.24
CA LEU A 201 -17.70 -10.74 -0.27
C LEU A 201 -19.00 -10.14 0.25
N GLN A 202 -20.16 -10.69 -0.12
CA GLN A 202 -21.45 -10.22 0.39
C GLN A 202 -21.55 -10.36 1.92
N VAL A 203 -21.04 -11.46 2.50
CA VAL A 203 -20.92 -11.63 3.95
C VAL A 203 -19.90 -10.65 4.55
N LEU A 204 -18.74 -10.51 3.92
CA LEU A 204 -17.64 -9.69 4.45
C LEU A 204 -18.01 -8.20 4.51
N PHE A 205 -18.73 -7.72 3.49
CA PHE A 205 -19.13 -6.33 3.31
C PHE A 205 -20.55 -6.01 3.79
N GLY A 206 -21.25 -7.00 4.36
CA GLY A 206 -22.58 -6.79 4.97
C GLY A 206 -23.70 -6.53 3.95
N LEU A 207 -23.52 -6.96 2.71
CA LEU A 207 -24.53 -6.83 1.65
C LEU A 207 -25.71 -7.80 1.84
N LEU A 208 -25.51 -8.89 2.61
CA LEU A 208 -26.60 -9.79 3.04
C LEU A 208 -27.41 -9.25 4.23
N SER A 209 -26.90 -8.24 4.94
CA SER A 209 -27.53 -7.69 6.15
C SER A 209 -28.15 -6.31 5.89
N ARG A 210 -29.23 -6.22 5.06
CA ARG A 210 -30.30 -5.18 5.02
C ARG A 210 -31.12 -5.20 3.70
N PRO A 211 -32.29 -4.51 3.58
CA PRO A 211 -33.10 -4.48 2.36
C PRO A 211 -32.40 -3.86 1.13
N ALA A 212 -31.16 -3.39 1.26
CA ALA A 212 -30.36 -2.86 0.16
C ALA A 212 -30.03 -3.92 -0.92
N GLY A 213 -29.84 -5.19 -0.54
CA GLY A 213 -29.62 -6.27 -1.53
C GLY A 213 -30.81 -6.48 -2.48
N ALA A 214 -32.03 -6.34 -1.96
CA ALA A 214 -33.25 -6.41 -2.77
C ALA A 214 -33.43 -5.16 -3.67
N VAL A 215 -33.00 -3.99 -3.20
CA VAL A 215 -33.05 -2.73 -3.97
C VAL A 215 -31.97 -2.71 -5.06
N LEU A 216 -30.77 -3.24 -4.80
CA LEU A 216 -29.68 -3.34 -5.77
C LEU A 216 -30.00 -4.33 -6.90
N GLY A 217 -30.53 -5.51 -6.55
CA GLY A 217 -31.02 -6.47 -7.54
C GLY A 217 -32.21 -5.94 -8.37
N ALA A 218 -33.05 -5.08 -7.78
CA ALA A 218 -34.24 -4.54 -8.45
C ALA A 218 -34.01 -3.24 -9.26
N LEU A 219 -33.04 -2.39 -8.91
CA LEU A 219 -32.75 -1.14 -9.62
C LEU A 219 -31.70 -1.30 -10.73
N TYR A 220 -30.73 -2.21 -10.56
CA TYR A 220 -29.57 -2.30 -11.46
C TYR A 220 -29.39 -3.66 -12.13
N GLY A 221 -30.13 -4.70 -11.74
CA GLY A 221 -30.14 -5.99 -12.43
C GLY A 221 -28.81 -6.77 -12.47
N ALA A 222 -27.72 -6.29 -11.85
CA ALA A 222 -26.39 -6.88 -11.98
C ALA A 222 -25.61 -6.87 -10.66
N VAL A 223 -25.51 -8.02 -10.02
CA VAL A 223 -24.50 -8.29 -8.97
C VAL A 223 -23.09 -8.05 -9.53
N GLU A 224 -22.90 -8.39 -10.80
CA GLU A 224 -21.65 -8.25 -11.58
C GLU A 224 -21.10 -6.82 -11.57
N LEU A 225 -21.93 -5.80 -11.84
CA LEU A 225 -21.48 -4.40 -11.86
C LEU A 225 -21.00 -3.91 -10.48
N SER A 226 -21.62 -4.39 -9.40
CA SER A 226 -21.23 -3.99 -8.05
C SER A 226 -19.90 -4.60 -7.61
N GLU A 227 -19.57 -5.78 -8.14
CA GLU A 227 -18.33 -6.51 -7.85
C GLU A 227 -17.14 -5.91 -8.61
N GLU A 228 -17.35 -5.57 -9.89
CA GLU A 228 -16.36 -4.84 -10.68
C GLU A 228 -16.03 -3.48 -10.07
N LEU A 229 -17.05 -2.71 -9.67
CA LEU A 229 -16.83 -1.43 -8.97
C LEU A 229 -16.09 -1.64 -7.64
N ALA A 230 -16.44 -2.66 -6.84
CA ALA A 230 -15.74 -2.94 -5.60
C ALA A 230 -14.25 -3.26 -5.84
N ALA A 231 -13.94 -4.08 -6.86
CA ALA A 231 -12.57 -4.37 -7.26
C ALA A 231 -11.83 -3.11 -7.73
N ALA A 232 -12.50 -2.26 -8.51
CA ALA A 232 -11.96 -0.99 -8.99
C ALA A 232 -11.59 -0.04 -7.84
N HIS A 233 -12.42 0.05 -6.79
CA HIS A 233 -12.09 0.82 -5.59
C HIS A 233 -10.92 0.23 -4.81
N VAL A 234 -10.79 -1.10 -4.74
CA VAL A 234 -9.69 -1.78 -4.07
C VAL A 234 -8.37 -1.54 -4.82
N GLU A 235 -8.37 -1.62 -6.16
CA GLU A 235 -7.23 -1.25 -7.01
C GLU A 235 -6.84 0.22 -6.81
N TYR A 236 -7.82 1.13 -6.81
CA TYR A 236 -7.58 2.55 -6.56
C TYR A 236 -6.95 2.76 -5.17
N PHE A 237 -7.50 2.14 -4.12
CA PHE A 237 -6.92 2.19 -2.78
C PHE A 237 -5.50 1.64 -2.75
N TYR A 238 -5.23 0.50 -3.40
CA TYR A 238 -3.91 -0.12 -3.46
C TYR A 238 -2.87 0.87 -4.03
N GLN A 239 -3.15 1.46 -5.19
CA GLN A 239 -2.28 2.45 -5.84
C GLN A 239 -2.10 3.71 -4.99
N GLN A 240 -3.21 4.31 -4.53
CA GLN A 240 -3.16 5.56 -3.77
C GLN A 240 -2.49 5.39 -2.41
N SER A 241 -2.71 4.26 -1.73
CA SER A 241 -2.08 3.98 -0.45
C SER A 241 -0.58 3.77 -0.61
N ALA A 242 -0.14 3.03 -1.63
CA ALA A 242 1.28 2.85 -1.95
C ALA A 242 1.97 4.20 -2.21
N HIS A 243 1.37 5.07 -3.05
CA HIS A 243 1.89 6.41 -3.30
C HIS A 243 2.03 7.23 -2.01
N ASN A 244 0.96 7.32 -1.22
CA ASN A 244 0.92 8.17 -0.03
C ASN A 244 1.86 7.65 1.08
N LEU A 245 1.97 6.32 1.24
CA LEU A 245 2.93 5.70 2.15
C LEU A 245 4.38 5.96 1.70
N ARG A 246 4.70 5.74 0.42
CA ARG A 246 6.02 6.02 -0.14
C ARG A 246 6.39 7.48 0.04
N LYS A 247 5.47 8.41 -0.24
CA LYS A 247 5.69 9.84 -0.02
C LYS A 247 6.00 10.16 1.45
N ALA A 248 5.23 9.60 2.39
CA ALA A 248 5.49 9.80 3.82
C ALA A 248 6.86 9.28 4.25
N VAL A 249 7.26 8.11 3.73
CA VAL A 249 8.58 7.52 3.96
C VAL A 249 9.68 8.41 3.39
N THR A 250 9.61 8.78 2.11
CA THR A 250 10.62 9.61 1.43
C THR A 250 10.83 10.94 2.15
N GLU A 251 9.75 11.65 2.48
CA GLU A 251 9.87 12.93 3.19
C GLU A 251 10.44 12.77 4.60
N GLN A 252 10.21 11.63 5.26
CA GLN A 252 10.70 11.40 6.61
C GLN A 252 12.14 10.88 6.65
N ASP A 253 12.57 10.08 5.67
CA ASP A 253 13.98 9.68 5.46
C ASP A 253 14.84 10.92 5.22
N LYS A 254 14.37 11.83 4.34
CA LYS A 254 15.06 13.11 4.07
C LYS A 254 15.19 14.01 5.30
N ALA A 255 14.15 14.04 6.14
CA ALA A 255 14.13 14.91 7.31
C ALA A 255 15.11 14.46 8.43
N ASN A 256 15.69 13.27 8.35
CA ASN A 256 16.55 12.72 9.40
C ASN A 256 17.70 11.88 8.83
N THR A 257 18.94 12.36 9.00
CA THR A 257 20.14 11.69 8.50
C THR A 257 20.58 10.47 9.33
N GLY A 258 19.91 10.19 10.46
CA GLY A 258 20.17 9.05 11.34
C GLY A 258 19.61 7.72 10.81
N ALA A 259 18.57 7.20 11.46
CA ALA A 259 17.84 6.00 11.07
C ALA A 259 17.25 6.08 9.65
N SER A 260 17.49 5.06 8.81
CA SER A 260 16.84 4.96 7.49
C SER A 260 15.36 4.66 7.64
N VAL A 261 14.55 5.32 6.83
CA VAL A 261 13.14 5.00 6.65
C VAL A 261 12.94 4.46 5.25
N LEU A 262 12.49 3.21 5.17
CA LEU A 262 12.36 2.46 3.93
C LEU A 262 10.89 2.13 3.68
N PHE A 263 10.53 2.08 2.40
CA PHE A 263 9.23 1.57 1.96
C PHE A 263 9.47 0.25 1.23
N ALA A 264 8.68 -0.75 1.58
CA ALA A 264 8.66 -2.05 0.93
C ALA A 264 7.26 -2.31 0.37
N SER A 265 7.11 -2.20 -0.95
CA SER A 265 5.88 -2.64 -1.62
C SER A 265 5.83 -4.16 -1.62
N PRO A 266 4.68 -4.78 -1.29
CA PRO A 266 4.55 -6.24 -1.28
C PRO A 266 4.38 -6.84 -2.69
N ASN A 267 4.31 -6.00 -3.73
CA ASN A 267 4.27 -6.37 -5.15
C ASN A 267 3.18 -7.36 -5.52
N TYR A 268 2.01 -7.19 -4.92
CA TYR A 268 0.83 -7.91 -5.36
C TYR A 268 0.36 -7.34 -6.70
N ASN A 269 0.08 -8.22 -7.64
CA ASN A 269 -0.61 -7.85 -8.88
C ASN A 269 -1.95 -8.60 -8.96
N ARG A 270 -2.66 -8.42 -10.07
CA ARG A 270 -3.98 -9.01 -10.31
C ARG A 270 -4.01 -10.54 -10.12
N ARG A 271 -2.95 -11.24 -10.55
CA ARG A 271 -2.82 -12.72 -10.45
C ARG A 271 -2.76 -13.22 -9.02
N ASN A 272 -2.49 -12.32 -8.08
CA ASN A 272 -2.33 -12.62 -6.66
C ASN A 272 -3.54 -12.20 -5.80
N ALA A 273 -4.55 -11.59 -6.43
CA ALA A 273 -5.80 -11.24 -5.78
C ALA A 273 -6.61 -12.50 -5.40
N ALA A 274 -7.67 -12.33 -4.62
CA ALA A 274 -8.55 -13.44 -4.28
C ALA A 274 -9.16 -14.08 -5.54
N ALA A 275 -9.26 -15.40 -5.58
CA ALA A 275 -9.80 -16.17 -6.73
C ALA A 275 -9.13 -15.94 -8.09
N ALA A 276 -7.93 -15.34 -8.12
CA ALA A 276 -7.06 -15.42 -9.28
C ALA A 276 -6.33 -16.80 -9.33
N ASP A 277 -5.54 -17.04 -10.38
CA ASP A 277 -4.85 -18.32 -10.60
C ASP A 277 -3.74 -18.63 -9.57
N ASP A 278 -3.09 -17.60 -9.01
CA ASP A 278 -2.03 -17.74 -8.00
C ASP A 278 -2.30 -16.81 -6.79
N PRO A 279 -3.38 -17.05 -6.02
CA PRO A 279 -3.84 -16.11 -5.02
C PRO A 279 -2.87 -16.10 -3.83
N TRP A 280 -2.42 -14.90 -3.44
CA TRP A 280 -1.55 -14.68 -2.29
C TRP A 280 -2.32 -14.19 -1.05
N VAL A 281 -3.65 -14.24 -1.13
CA VAL A 281 -4.55 -13.96 -0.01
C VAL A 281 -5.37 -15.19 0.34
N TRP A 282 -5.87 -15.23 1.56
CA TRP A 282 -6.88 -16.21 1.92
C TRP A 282 -8.19 -15.93 1.18
N PRO A 283 -8.88 -16.98 0.68
CA PRO A 283 -10.21 -16.78 0.12
C PRO A 283 -11.16 -16.26 1.21
N PRO A 284 -12.28 -15.64 0.81
CA PRO A 284 -13.34 -15.32 1.76
C PRO A 284 -13.75 -16.54 2.59
N LEU A 285 -14.19 -16.27 3.83
CA LEU A 285 -14.64 -17.29 4.79
C LEU A 285 -13.55 -18.30 5.23
N SER A 286 -12.32 -18.14 4.75
CA SER A 286 -11.19 -18.96 5.17
C SER A 286 -11.05 -19.00 6.70
N ARG A 287 -10.52 -20.12 7.21
CA ARG A 287 -10.11 -20.27 8.60
C ARG A 287 -8.60 -20.10 8.79
N GLY A 288 -7.87 -19.76 7.73
CA GLY A 288 -6.42 -19.60 7.74
C GLY A 288 -5.71 -20.94 7.58
N ASP A 289 -4.48 -21.00 8.08
CA ASP A 289 -3.64 -22.19 8.06
C ASP A 289 -4.33 -23.35 8.80
N PRO A 290 -4.34 -24.58 8.23
CA PRO A 290 -4.95 -25.75 8.86
C PRO A 290 -4.47 -26.00 10.30
N ALA A 291 -3.23 -25.65 10.62
CA ALA A 291 -2.65 -25.81 11.96
C ALA A 291 -3.29 -24.92 13.03
N VAL A 292 -3.94 -23.82 12.65
CA VAL A 292 -4.66 -22.91 13.57
C VAL A 292 -6.17 -22.86 13.31
N ALA A 293 -6.65 -23.50 12.24
CA ALA A 293 -8.04 -23.44 11.83
C ALA A 293 -9.03 -23.98 12.88
N SER A 294 -8.67 -25.04 13.61
CA SER A 294 -9.53 -25.62 14.66
C SER A 294 -9.67 -24.69 15.86
N GLU A 295 -8.55 -24.16 16.37
CA GLU A 295 -8.53 -23.18 17.46
C GLU A 295 -9.34 -21.94 17.08
N ARG A 296 -9.09 -21.39 15.89
CA ARG A 296 -9.82 -20.22 15.38
C ARG A 296 -11.31 -20.51 15.24
N SER A 297 -11.70 -21.71 14.82
CA SER A 297 -13.11 -22.10 14.73
C SER A 297 -13.78 -22.13 16.10
N ALA A 298 -13.11 -22.65 17.12
CA ALA A 298 -13.62 -22.64 18.49
C ALA A 298 -13.79 -21.20 19.01
N VAL A 299 -12.82 -20.31 18.75
CA VAL A 299 -12.93 -18.89 19.10
C VAL A 299 -14.14 -18.25 18.42
N CYS A 300 -14.30 -18.45 17.10
CA CYS A 300 -15.45 -17.93 16.36
C CYS A 300 -16.79 -18.42 16.95
N GLN A 301 -16.89 -19.71 17.31
CA GLN A 301 -18.11 -20.30 17.89
C GLN A 301 -18.42 -19.72 19.27
N ALA A 302 -17.42 -19.60 20.14
CA ALA A 302 -17.60 -19.01 21.47
C ALA A 302 -18.06 -17.54 21.41
N MET A 303 -17.70 -16.82 20.36
CA MET A 303 -18.13 -15.44 20.13
C MET A 303 -19.50 -15.32 19.44
N SER A 304 -20.06 -16.41 18.93
CA SER A 304 -21.39 -16.42 18.29
C SER A 304 -22.55 -16.48 19.29
N GLU A 305 -22.29 -16.60 20.60
CA GLU A 305 -23.29 -16.44 21.66
C GLU A 305 -23.31 -14.96 22.15
N PRO A 306 -24.48 -14.35 22.43
CA PRO A 306 -24.67 -12.89 22.32
C PRO A 306 -23.94 -12.06 23.40
N PRO A 307 -23.52 -10.79 23.11
CA PRO A 307 -24.04 -9.90 22.07
C PRO A 307 -22.96 -9.45 21.07
N ILE A 308 -22.71 -10.26 20.05
CA ILE A 308 -22.49 -9.74 18.69
C ILE A 308 -23.89 -9.76 18.06
N GLU A 309 -24.31 -8.68 17.38
CA GLU A 309 -25.67 -8.57 16.83
C GLU A 309 -26.13 -9.89 16.20
N GLU A 310 -27.35 -10.32 16.54
CA GLU A 310 -27.97 -11.65 16.30
C GLU A 310 -27.92 -12.15 14.84
N ASP A 311 -27.46 -11.31 13.90
CA ASP A 311 -27.43 -11.55 12.45
C ASP A 311 -26.01 -11.59 11.83
N SER A 312 -24.93 -11.55 12.62
CA SER A 312 -23.55 -11.56 12.11
C SER A 312 -23.05 -12.98 11.77
N VAL A 313 -23.21 -13.42 10.52
CA VAL A 313 -22.58 -14.63 9.94
C VAL A 313 -21.03 -14.54 9.91
N LYS A 314 -20.47 -13.36 10.21
CA LYS A 314 -19.05 -13.06 10.09
C LYS A 314 -18.28 -13.49 11.34
N CYS A 315 -17.35 -14.43 11.20
CA CYS A 315 -16.34 -14.64 12.26
C CYS A 315 -15.45 -13.38 12.36
N PRO A 316 -15.35 -12.73 13.54
CA PRO A 316 -14.63 -11.47 13.67
C PRO A 316 -13.11 -11.61 13.52
N ILE A 317 -12.55 -12.81 13.70
CA ILE A 317 -11.11 -13.07 13.49
C ILE A 317 -10.78 -13.64 12.10
N ALA A 318 -11.75 -13.76 11.18
CA ALA A 318 -11.56 -14.41 9.88
C ALA A 318 -10.39 -13.79 9.11
N PRO A 319 -9.45 -14.59 8.55
CA PRO A 319 -8.28 -14.08 7.85
C PRO A 319 -8.61 -13.80 6.37
N SER A 320 -9.91 -13.77 6.01
CA SER A 320 -10.40 -13.46 4.67
C SER A 320 -9.64 -12.28 4.09
N LEU A 321 -9.13 -12.43 2.87
CA LEU A 321 -8.41 -11.39 2.13
C LEU A 321 -7.09 -10.92 2.78
N HIS A 322 -6.64 -11.53 3.89
CA HIS A 322 -5.31 -11.30 4.44
C HIS A 322 -4.27 -12.14 3.68
N PRO A 323 -2.97 -11.77 3.74
CA PRO A 323 -1.91 -12.57 3.14
C PRO A 323 -1.95 -14.02 3.64
N ASN A 324 -1.96 -14.96 2.71
CA ASN A 324 -1.73 -16.37 3.01
C ASN A 324 -0.23 -16.65 3.15
N GLU A 325 0.18 -17.92 3.18
CA GLU A 325 1.59 -18.27 3.32
C GLU A 325 2.47 -17.71 2.18
N ALA A 326 2.02 -17.81 0.94
CA ALA A 326 2.73 -17.31 -0.24
C ALA A 326 2.82 -15.77 -0.21
N GLY A 327 1.71 -15.11 0.14
CA GLY A 327 1.67 -13.66 0.29
C GLY A 327 2.56 -13.12 1.41
N ALA A 328 2.55 -13.77 2.57
CA ALA A 328 3.47 -13.44 3.66
C ALA A 328 4.94 -13.65 3.27
N ASP A 329 5.23 -14.66 2.42
CA ASP A 329 6.57 -14.83 1.88
C ASP A 329 6.96 -13.70 0.93
N ALA A 330 6.04 -13.25 0.06
CA ALA A 330 6.27 -12.12 -0.84
C ALA A 330 6.60 -10.84 -0.06
N ILE A 331 5.78 -10.49 0.93
CA ILE A 331 6.05 -9.33 1.81
C ILE A 331 7.43 -9.46 2.47
N ALA A 332 7.78 -10.64 2.97
CA ALA A 332 9.08 -10.86 3.61
C ALA A 332 10.26 -10.69 2.64
N ARG A 333 10.12 -11.12 1.38
CA ARG A 333 11.14 -10.91 0.33
C ARG A 333 11.28 -9.44 -0.04
N ALA A 334 10.18 -8.72 -0.22
CA ALA A 334 10.20 -7.29 -0.47
C ALA A 334 10.92 -6.52 0.65
N VAL A 335 10.56 -6.79 1.91
CA VAL A 335 11.20 -6.18 3.08
C VAL A 335 12.69 -6.51 3.12
N HIS A 336 13.05 -7.77 2.87
CA HIS A 336 14.46 -8.20 2.83
C HIS A 336 15.26 -7.50 1.73
N ALA A 337 14.72 -7.46 0.51
CA ALA A 337 15.36 -6.81 -0.63
C ALA A 337 15.64 -5.33 -0.33
N ARG A 338 14.67 -4.62 0.25
CA ARG A 338 14.83 -3.20 0.60
C ARG A 338 15.80 -2.98 1.75
N TYR A 339 15.80 -3.85 2.74
CA TYR A 339 16.78 -3.80 3.82
C TYR A 339 18.20 -4.02 3.29
N GLU A 340 18.41 -5.04 2.45
CA GLU A 340 19.71 -5.33 1.82
C GLU A 340 20.16 -4.20 0.88
N GLU A 341 19.23 -3.59 0.14
CA GLU A 341 19.52 -2.42 -0.71
C GLU A 341 20.05 -1.23 0.11
N ALA A 342 19.43 -0.96 1.26
CA ALA A 342 19.78 0.19 2.09
C ALA A 342 21.00 -0.06 3.00
N THR A 343 21.22 -1.30 3.45
CA THR A 343 22.29 -1.65 4.40
C THR A 343 23.47 -2.37 3.77
N GLY A 344 23.29 -2.94 2.58
CA GLY A 344 24.35 -3.56 1.82
C GLY A 344 25.45 -2.56 1.46
N ARG A 345 26.68 -3.06 1.30
CA ARG A 345 27.80 -2.27 0.74
C ARG A 345 27.54 -2.03 -0.74
N ARG A 346 26.64 -1.12 -1.08
CA ARG A 346 26.52 -0.63 -2.45
C ARG A 346 27.84 0.01 -2.83
N SER A 347 28.52 -0.59 -3.80
CA SER A 347 29.67 0.03 -4.43
C SER A 347 29.16 1.31 -5.10
N VAL A 348 29.56 2.46 -4.56
CA VAL A 348 29.33 3.77 -5.19
C VAL A 348 29.75 3.72 -6.66
N ARG A 349 30.84 2.99 -6.98
CA ARG A 349 31.30 2.75 -8.35
C ARG A 349 30.31 1.94 -9.18
N ASN A 350 29.59 0.96 -8.64
CA ASN A 350 28.61 0.18 -9.42
C ASN A 350 27.39 1.03 -9.76
N VAL A 351 26.87 1.80 -8.80
CA VAL A 351 25.74 2.70 -9.07
C VAL A 351 26.13 3.73 -10.13
N ILE A 352 27.32 4.30 -10.02
CA ILE A 352 27.82 5.28 -11.00
C ILE A 352 28.10 4.62 -12.35
N GLY A 353 28.61 3.39 -12.37
CA GLY A 353 28.78 2.60 -13.59
C GLY A 353 27.45 2.45 -14.32
N ASN A 354 26.40 2.01 -13.62
CA ASN A 354 25.06 1.86 -14.18
C ASN A 354 24.47 3.20 -14.68
N LEU A 355 24.71 4.30 -13.96
CA LEU A 355 24.32 5.64 -14.41
C LEU A 355 25.05 6.03 -15.71
N SER A 356 26.36 5.78 -15.78
CA SER A 356 27.20 6.16 -16.93
C SER A 356 27.00 5.30 -18.19
N GLU A 357 26.82 3.98 -18.02
CA GLU A 357 26.69 3.02 -19.12
C GLU A 357 25.34 3.16 -19.83
N ASN A 358 24.25 3.40 -19.08
CA ASN A 358 22.91 3.57 -19.65
C ASN A 358 22.64 4.99 -20.18
N GLY A 359 23.43 5.99 -19.74
CA GLY A 359 23.39 7.36 -20.26
C GLY A 359 24.06 7.57 -21.62
N GLY A 360 24.65 6.52 -22.21
CA GLY A 360 25.32 6.62 -23.51
C GLY A 360 26.64 7.40 -23.47
N ILE A 361 27.23 7.60 -22.28
CA ILE A 361 28.50 8.32 -22.13
C ILE A 361 29.66 7.35 -22.26
N SER A 362 30.48 7.58 -23.28
CA SER A 362 31.78 6.91 -23.41
C SER A 362 32.87 7.77 -22.75
N GLY A 363 33.31 7.41 -21.55
CA GLY A 363 34.45 8.05 -20.88
C GLY A 363 34.43 7.96 -19.36
N PRO A 364 35.55 8.27 -18.67
CA PRO A 364 35.60 8.31 -17.23
C PRO A 364 34.93 9.59 -16.69
N THR A 365 33.65 9.51 -16.31
CA THR A 365 32.97 10.60 -15.58
C THR A 365 33.29 10.52 -14.09
N SER A 366 33.47 11.67 -13.42
CA SER A 366 33.67 11.69 -11.98
C SER A 366 32.36 11.48 -11.22
N VAL A 367 32.41 10.85 -10.04
CA VAL A 367 31.24 10.66 -9.14
C VAL A 367 30.48 11.97 -8.92
N ARG A 368 31.22 13.05 -8.76
CA ARG A 368 30.67 14.38 -8.50
C ARG A 368 29.91 14.93 -9.70
N GLU A 369 30.44 14.75 -10.89
CA GLU A 369 29.88 15.27 -12.13
C GLU A 369 28.56 14.56 -12.48
N GLU A 370 28.44 13.26 -12.21
CA GLU A 370 27.14 12.58 -12.31
C GLU A 370 26.15 13.01 -11.23
N LEU A 371 26.59 13.22 -9.99
CA LEU A 371 25.68 13.72 -8.95
C LEU A 371 25.21 15.15 -9.21
N GLU A 372 26.08 16.01 -9.73
CA GLU A 372 25.77 17.40 -10.09
C GLU A 372 24.77 17.47 -11.26
N ARG A 373 24.74 16.46 -12.14
CA ARG A 373 23.74 16.33 -13.21
C ARG A 373 22.32 16.13 -12.66
N PHE A 374 22.18 15.36 -11.57
CA PHE A 374 20.91 15.16 -10.89
C PHE A 374 20.58 16.25 -9.86
N ALA A 375 21.57 17.05 -9.44
CA ALA A 375 21.36 18.19 -8.55
C ALA A 375 20.51 19.32 -9.17
N GLY A 376 20.39 19.36 -10.50
CA GLY A 376 19.55 20.31 -11.23
C GLY A 376 18.05 19.99 -11.22
N VAL A 377 17.64 18.82 -10.72
CA VAL A 377 16.22 18.49 -10.46
C VAL A 377 15.95 18.70 -9.00
N ASP A 378 15.28 19.82 -8.67
CA ASP A 378 14.96 20.27 -7.32
C ASP A 378 14.54 19.10 -6.39
N GLY A 379 15.51 18.56 -5.65
CA GLY A 379 15.30 17.56 -4.61
C GLY A 379 15.24 16.10 -5.05
N LEU A 380 15.57 15.69 -6.28
CA LEU A 380 15.65 14.24 -6.59
C LEU A 380 16.93 13.63 -5.98
N ILE A 381 18.05 14.32 -6.12
CA ILE A 381 19.36 14.01 -5.55
C ILE A 381 19.93 15.34 -5.07
N ASP A 382 19.83 15.64 -3.78
CA ASP A 382 20.56 16.76 -3.18
C ASP A 382 21.89 16.22 -2.62
N PRO A 383 23.05 16.54 -3.22
CA PRO A 383 24.34 16.11 -2.70
C PRO A 383 24.58 16.57 -1.25
N ALA A 384 23.92 17.64 -0.79
CA ALA A 384 23.95 18.10 0.58
C ALA A 384 23.08 17.25 1.54
N GLU A 385 22.04 16.57 1.04
CA GLU A 385 21.25 15.58 1.78
C GLU A 385 21.97 14.23 1.94
N GLY A 386 23.09 14.04 1.23
CA GLY A 386 23.97 12.89 1.34
C GLY A 386 23.64 11.72 0.38
N LEU A 387 24.69 11.01 -0.04
CA LEU A 387 24.62 9.88 -0.98
C LEU A 387 23.63 8.78 -0.58
N ARG A 388 23.43 8.57 0.73
CA ARG A 388 22.53 7.56 1.27
C ARG A 388 21.07 7.81 0.88
N THR A 389 20.59 9.05 1.02
CA THR A 389 19.25 9.47 0.64
C THR A 389 19.00 9.23 -0.85
N CYS A 390 20.02 9.49 -1.66
CA CYS A 390 19.96 9.29 -3.11
C CYS A 390 19.87 7.80 -3.48
N PHE A 391 20.65 6.94 -2.82
CA PHE A 391 20.60 5.49 -3.07
C PHE A 391 19.30 4.83 -2.62
N ASN A 392 18.63 5.35 -1.59
CA ASN A 392 17.34 4.84 -1.10
C ASN A 392 16.15 5.18 -2.04
N GLN A 393 16.36 6.05 -3.02
CA GLN A 393 15.33 6.57 -3.92
C GLN A 393 15.51 6.14 -5.38
N LEU A 394 16.48 5.26 -5.67
CA LEU A 394 16.79 4.81 -7.03
C LEU A 394 15.68 3.96 -7.66
N VAL A 395 14.99 3.17 -6.85
CA VAL A 395 13.87 2.37 -7.32
C VAL A 395 12.63 3.24 -7.37
N VAL A 396 11.94 3.26 -8.50
CA VAL A 396 10.65 3.92 -8.68
C VAL A 396 9.59 2.97 -8.16
N ASP A 397 9.02 3.30 -7.01
CA ASP A 397 7.93 2.53 -6.37
C ASP A 397 6.56 3.17 -6.59
N SER A 398 6.52 4.43 -7.02
CA SER A 398 5.28 5.13 -7.33
C SER A 398 5.52 6.25 -8.32
N ILE A 399 4.69 6.31 -9.35
CA ILE A 399 4.61 7.39 -10.31
C ILE A 399 3.28 8.10 -10.10
N ARG A 400 3.28 9.43 -10.05
CA ARG A 400 2.05 10.21 -10.01
C ARG A 400 2.11 11.33 -11.04
N VAL A 401 1.03 11.47 -11.79
CA VAL A 401 0.87 12.48 -12.84
C VAL A 401 -0.29 13.37 -12.46
N VAL A 402 -0.06 14.68 -12.42
CA VAL A 402 -1.12 15.66 -12.18
C VAL A 402 -1.22 16.55 -13.40
N ILE A 403 -2.39 16.59 -14.03
CA ILE A 403 -2.66 17.39 -15.22
C ILE A 403 -3.80 18.33 -14.91
N LYS A 404 -3.63 19.61 -15.21
CA LYS A 404 -4.71 20.60 -15.18
C LYS A 404 -5.02 21.01 -16.61
N THR A 405 -6.21 20.68 -17.07
CA THR A 405 -6.75 21.15 -18.35
C THR A 405 -7.19 22.60 -18.21
N SER A 406 -6.92 23.43 -19.21
CA SER A 406 -7.28 24.84 -19.23
C SER A 406 -8.79 25.06 -19.03
N ASP A 407 -9.14 26.17 -18.39
CA ASP A 407 -10.52 26.65 -18.26
C ASP A 407 -11.07 27.25 -19.57
N ASP A 408 -10.25 27.38 -20.60
CA ASP A 408 -10.64 27.88 -21.92
C ASP A 408 -11.78 27.04 -22.53
N ARG A 409 -12.73 27.70 -23.19
CA ARG A 409 -13.83 27.00 -23.87
C ARG A 409 -13.28 26.02 -24.91
N GLY A 410 -13.62 24.74 -24.78
CA GLY A 410 -13.18 23.68 -25.69
C GLY A 410 -11.75 23.21 -25.44
N ALA A 411 -11.17 23.52 -24.28
CA ALA A 411 -9.83 23.08 -23.92
C ALA A 411 -9.70 21.59 -23.64
N GLY A 412 -10.80 20.91 -23.30
CA GLY A 412 -10.77 19.53 -22.84
C GLY A 412 -10.79 18.51 -23.97
N ASN A 413 -10.24 17.34 -23.70
CA ASN A 413 -10.13 16.26 -24.67
C ASN A 413 -10.48 14.90 -24.07
N GLN A 414 -11.77 14.56 -24.17
CA GLN A 414 -12.35 13.33 -23.60
C GLN A 414 -12.41 12.17 -24.60
N SER A 415 -12.01 12.39 -25.85
CA SER A 415 -12.23 11.46 -26.97
C SER A 415 -10.94 10.79 -27.45
N THR A 416 -9.82 11.03 -26.77
CA THR A 416 -8.50 10.54 -27.14
C THR A 416 -7.87 9.76 -26.00
N THR A 417 -7.02 8.81 -26.35
CA THR A 417 -6.14 8.16 -25.38
C THR A 417 -5.02 9.14 -25.06
N VAL A 418 -4.71 9.31 -23.77
CA VAL A 418 -3.54 10.09 -23.34
C VAL A 418 -2.60 9.12 -22.65
N SER A 419 -1.33 9.08 -23.06
CA SER A 419 -0.33 8.20 -22.46
C SER A 419 0.86 8.97 -21.90
N LEU A 420 1.46 8.43 -20.83
CA LEU A 420 2.76 8.84 -20.33
C LEU A 420 3.79 7.80 -20.77
N ASP A 421 4.80 8.24 -21.50
CA ASP A 421 5.94 7.44 -21.90
C ASP A 421 7.21 7.87 -21.15
N LEU A 422 7.76 6.94 -20.36
CA LEU A 422 9.00 7.08 -19.60
C LEU A 422 10.21 6.37 -20.28
N GLY A 423 10.03 5.92 -21.52
CA GLY A 423 10.95 5.09 -22.29
C GLY A 423 10.83 3.61 -21.94
N ALA A 424 11.19 3.23 -20.72
CA ALA A 424 11.10 1.83 -20.26
C ALA A 424 9.71 1.46 -19.71
N LEU A 425 8.81 2.44 -19.60
CA LEU A 425 7.44 2.27 -19.13
C LEU A 425 6.52 3.23 -19.87
N THR A 426 5.52 2.69 -20.57
CA THR A 426 4.44 3.46 -21.19
C THR A 426 3.12 3.10 -20.52
N ARG A 427 2.32 4.11 -20.19
CA ARG A 427 1.06 3.95 -19.47
C ARG A 427 0.01 4.90 -19.99
N ASN A 428 -1.14 4.37 -20.39
CA ASN A 428 -2.30 5.20 -20.66
C ASN A 428 -2.83 5.78 -19.35
N LEU A 429 -3.21 7.05 -19.39
CA LEU A 429 -3.75 7.83 -18.28
C LEU A 429 -5.29 7.80 -18.26
N ASP A 430 -5.90 6.85 -18.96
CA ASP A 430 -7.34 6.58 -18.99
C ASP A 430 -7.68 5.14 -18.52
N ASP A 431 -6.65 4.30 -18.35
CA ASP A 431 -6.76 2.84 -18.13
C ASP A 431 -6.75 2.39 -16.67
N THR A 432 -6.78 3.30 -15.70
CA THR A 432 -7.06 2.83 -14.33
C THR A 432 -8.52 2.41 -14.29
N PHE A 433 -8.78 1.09 -14.32
CA PHE A 433 -10.09 0.45 -14.26
C PHE A 433 -11.07 1.11 -13.26
N GLY A 434 -10.53 1.64 -12.15
CA GLY A 434 -11.18 2.61 -11.26
C GLY A 434 -11.96 3.70 -11.97
N GLN A 435 -11.31 4.53 -12.78
CA GLN A 435 -11.86 5.75 -13.38
C GLN A 435 -12.94 5.49 -14.44
N GLN A 436 -12.82 4.41 -15.21
CA GLN A 436 -13.84 4.01 -16.18
C GLN A 436 -15.18 3.69 -15.49
N GLY A 437 -15.13 3.01 -14.33
CA GLY A 437 -16.33 2.72 -13.52
C GLY A 437 -16.98 3.96 -12.91
N PHE A 438 -16.24 5.05 -12.71
CA PHE A 438 -16.73 6.27 -12.06
C PHE A 438 -17.27 7.35 -13.01
N ASN A 439 -17.27 7.12 -14.33
CA ASN A 439 -17.62 8.13 -15.34
C ASN A 439 -16.85 9.45 -15.13
N HIS A 440 -15.61 9.40 -14.64
CA HIS A 440 -14.79 10.61 -14.62
C HIS A 440 -14.37 10.91 -16.05
N ALA A 441 -14.95 11.97 -16.60
CA ALA A 441 -14.60 12.46 -17.91
C ALA A 441 -13.22 13.15 -17.82
N ASN A 442 -12.17 12.33 -17.91
CA ASN A 442 -10.78 12.75 -17.82
C ASN A 442 -10.50 13.87 -18.83
N PHE A 443 -9.64 14.80 -18.43
CA PHE A 443 -9.19 15.89 -19.30
C PHE A 443 -10.34 16.81 -19.75
N SER A 444 -11.42 16.88 -18.98
CA SER A 444 -12.49 17.86 -19.23
C SER A 444 -12.00 19.30 -19.03
N GLN A 445 -12.66 20.26 -19.66
CA GLN A 445 -12.33 21.68 -19.51
C GLN A 445 -12.30 22.08 -18.02
N GLY A 446 -11.17 22.66 -17.58
CA GLY A 446 -10.94 23.09 -16.20
C GLY A 446 -10.67 21.95 -15.20
N ALA A 447 -10.70 20.68 -15.64
CA ALA A 447 -10.44 19.57 -14.74
C ALA A 447 -8.99 19.52 -14.30
N LYS A 448 -8.81 19.01 -13.08
CA LYS A 448 -7.54 18.61 -12.54
C LYS A 448 -7.56 17.10 -12.34
N ASP A 449 -6.90 16.40 -13.24
CA ASP A 449 -6.80 14.95 -13.25
C ASP A 449 -5.53 14.52 -12.51
N ASP A 450 -5.66 13.45 -11.70
CA ASP A 450 -4.61 12.98 -10.80
C ASP A 450 -4.46 11.46 -10.89
N PHE A 451 -3.42 11.03 -11.59
CA PHE A 451 -3.15 9.64 -11.90
C PHE A 451 -2.04 9.11 -11.00
N THR A 452 -2.22 7.92 -10.45
CA THR A 452 -1.19 7.21 -9.72
C THR A 452 -0.95 5.87 -10.40
N ILE A 453 0.29 5.66 -10.82
CA ILE A 453 0.75 4.49 -11.52
C ILE A 453 1.65 3.72 -10.56
N ASP A 454 1.30 2.46 -10.32
CA ASP A 454 2.22 1.48 -9.74
C ASP A 454 3.09 0.93 -10.89
N PRO A 455 4.41 1.16 -10.89
CA PRO A 455 5.30 0.68 -11.94
C PRO A 455 5.39 -0.85 -12.02
N LEU A 456 4.81 -1.59 -11.07
CA LEU A 456 4.77 -3.05 -11.04
C LEU A 456 3.43 -3.61 -11.49
N LEU A 457 2.35 -2.84 -11.38
CA LEU A 457 1.02 -3.31 -11.75
C LEU A 457 0.90 -3.34 -13.27
N ASP A 458 0.59 -4.53 -13.80
CA ASP A 458 0.44 -4.83 -15.23
C ASP A 458 1.70 -4.51 -16.08
N THR A 459 2.90 -4.55 -15.48
CA THR A 459 4.19 -4.40 -16.19
C THR A 459 5.00 -5.69 -16.18
N GLY A 460 6.13 -5.70 -16.89
CA GLY A 460 7.15 -6.75 -16.74
C GLY A 460 8.09 -6.55 -15.54
N TRP A 461 7.98 -5.44 -14.80
CA TRP A 461 8.86 -5.12 -13.68
C TRP A 461 8.52 -5.95 -12.44
N THR A 462 9.52 -6.32 -11.65
CA THR A 462 9.35 -7.20 -10.47
C THR A 462 10.15 -6.72 -9.26
N GLU A 463 10.01 -7.36 -8.09
CA GLU A 463 10.87 -7.06 -6.92
C GLU A 463 12.37 -7.27 -7.20
N ARG A 464 12.69 -8.25 -8.06
CA ARG A 464 14.07 -8.62 -8.37
C ARG A 464 14.66 -7.77 -9.48
N ASP A 465 13.80 -7.11 -10.23
CA ASP A 465 14.11 -6.27 -11.37
C ASP A 465 13.10 -5.13 -11.41
N PRO A 466 13.19 -4.15 -10.48
CA PRO A 466 12.24 -3.06 -10.40
C PRO A 466 12.61 -1.95 -11.40
N LEU A 467 11.67 -1.06 -11.70
CA LEU A 467 11.98 0.15 -12.47
C LEU A 467 12.90 1.07 -11.65
N HIS A 468 14.02 1.48 -12.24
CA HIS A 468 14.97 2.40 -11.64
C HIS A 468 14.93 3.78 -12.33
N LEU A 469 15.39 4.82 -11.63
CA LEU A 469 15.45 6.18 -12.17
C LEU A 469 16.27 6.27 -13.47
N TRP A 470 17.34 5.49 -13.62
CA TRP A 470 18.18 5.51 -14.83
C TRP A 470 17.57 4.79 -16.03
N GLU A 471 16.49 4.04 -15.83
CA GLU A 471 15.74 3.41 -16.93
C GLU A 471 14.72 4.40 -17.52
N ILE A 472 14.47 5.52 -16.85
CA ILE A 472 13.68 6.63 -17.37
C ILE A 472 14.56 7.43 -18.33
N SER A 473 14.45 7.10 -19.62
CA SER A 473 15.24 7.72 -20.69
C SER A 473 14.56 8.92 -21.34
N LYS A 474 13.23 9.03 -21.19
CA LYS A 474 12.42 10.16 -21.64
C LYS A 474 11.26 10.38 -20.67
N VAL A 475 10.63 11.55 -20.75
CA VAL A 475 9.32 11.81 -20.15
C VAL A 475 8.52 12.52 -21.21
N GLU A 476 7.49 11.85 -21.71
CA GLU A 476 6.68 12.32 -22.82
C GLU A 476 5.21 12.08 -22.51
N LEU A 477 4.38 13.09 -22.77
CA LEU A 477 2.92 12.99 -22.71
C LEU A 477 2.42 12.95 -24.15
N GLU A 478 1.79 11.84 -24.53
CA GLU A 478 1.31 11.58 -25.88
C GLU A 478 -0.22 11.61 -25.89
N GLN A 479 -0.79 12.23 -26.92
CA GLN A 479 -2.20 12.16 -27.24
C GLN A 479 -2.34 11.31 -28.50
N ASP A 480 -3.24 10.32 -28.48
CA ASP A 480 -3.53 9.43 -29.60
C ASP A 480 -5.03 9.48 -29.92
N GLN A 481 -5.37 9.92 -31.13
CA GLN A 481 -6.75 10.02 -31.60
C GLN A 481 -7.19 8.70 -32.23
N SER A 482 -8.41 8.28 -31.93
CA SER A 482 -8.97 7.12 -32.64
C SER A 482 -9.04 7.41 -34.15
N GLU A 483 -8.75 6.41 -34.99
CA GLU A 483 -8.85 6.52 -36.46
C GLU A 483 -10.24 7.02 -36.92
N TYR A 484 -11.28 6.82 -36.11
CA TYR A 484 -12.63 7.28 -36.40
C TYR A 484 -12.80 8.80 -36.22
N THR A 485 -12.05 9.41 -35.30
CA THR A 485 -12.11 10.85 -35.00
C THR A 485 -11.22 11.70 -35.89
N GLU A 486 -10.16 11.13 -36.48
CA GLU A 486 -9.29 11.82 -37.45
C GLU A 486 -10.08 12.45 -38.61
N PHE A 487 -11.23 11.86 -38.95
CA PHE A 487 -12.04 12.27 -40.10
C PHE A 487 -12.93 13.50 -39.85
N ILE A 488 -13.17 13.90 -38.59
CA ILE A 488 -14.27 14.83 -38.27
C ILE A 488 -13.80 16.18 -37.70
N ASP A 489 -12.65 16.30 -37.03
CA ASP A 489 -11.93 17.55 -36.74
C ASP A 489 -10.81 17.19 -35.74
N SER A 490 -9.58 17.66 -35.94
CA SER A 490 -8.49 17.41 -34.98
C SER A 490 -8.87 17.98 -33.61
N GLN A 491 -8.87 17.12 -32.59
CA GLN A 491 -9.14 17.55 -31.22
C GLN A 491 -7.87 18.15 -30.62
N TRP A 492 -8.01 19.39 -30.16
CA TRP A 492 -6.99 20.18 -29.52
C TRP A 492 -7.21 20.08 -28.01
N TRP A 493 -6.15 19.74 -27.27
CA TRP A 493 -6.14 19.67 -25.83
C TRP A 493 -5.24 20.75 -25.27
N LYS A 494 -5.79 21.63 -24.44
CA LYS A 494 -5.04 22.71 -23.82
C LYS A 494 -4.69 22.37 -22.38
N VAL A 495 -3.41 22.12 -22.13
CA VAL A 495 -2.90 21.80 -20.80
C VAL A 495 -2.40 23.07 -20.12
N GLU A 496 -3.03 23.45 -19.02
CA GLU A 496 -2.60 24.59 -18.20
C GLU A 496 -1.35 24.24 -17.38
N SER A 497 -1.32 23.03 -16.81
CA SER A 497 -0.15 22.57 -16.06
C SER A 497 -0.01 21.05 -16.08
N PHE A 498 1.23 20.59 -16.12
CA PHE A 498 1.62 19.19 -16.00
C PHE A 498 2.65 19.04 -14.88
N ALA A 499 2.50 18.02 -14.03
CA ALA A 499 3.49 17.67 -13.04
C ALA A 499 3.66 16.15 -12.92
N LEU A 500 4.91 15.70 -13.00
CA LEU A 500 5.30 14.30 -12.76
C LEU A 500 5.98 14.19 -11.40
N TYR A 501 5.57 13.22 -10.61
CA TYR A 501 6.17 12.86 -9.35
C TYR A 501 6.67 11.42 -9.39
N LEU A 502 7.91 11.19 -8.97
CA LEU A 502 8.49 9.87 -8.74
C LEU A 502 8.75 9.72 -7.25
N ASN A 503 8.22 8.68 -6.61
CA ASN A 503 8.35 8.43 -5.17
C ASN A 503 7.92 9.62 -4.28
N GLY A 504 6.95 10.40 -4.76
CA GLY A 504 6.46 11.62 -4.10
C GLY A 504 7.31 12.87 -4.33
N ILE A 505 8.44 12.77 -5.04
CA ILE A 505 9.31 13.88 -5.44
C ILE A 505 8.88 14.38 -6.81
N ARG A 506 8.63 15.69 -6.94
CA ARG A 506 8.30 16.29 -8.23
C ARG A 506 9.54 16.37 -9.11
N VAL A 507 9.51 15.70 -10.27
CA VAL A 507 10.65 15.64 -11.20
C VAL A 507 10.42 16.44 -12.48
N VAL A 508 9.16 16.68 -12.85
CA VAL A 508 8.80 17.55 -13.97
C VAL A 508 7.69 18.50 -13.52
N GLN A 509 7.81 19.75 -13.93
CA GLN A 509 6.75 20.75 -13.86
C GLN A 509 6.78 21.57 -15.14
N ALA A 510 5.66 21.58 -15.87
CA ALA A 510 5.54 22.26 -17.17
C ALA A 510 4.14 22.85 -17.34
N GLY A 511 3.95 23.62 -18.41
CA GLY A 511 2.70 24.31 -18.75
C GLY A 511 2.84 25.84 -18.82
N PRO A 512 1.96 26.52 -19.59
CA PRO A 512 0.92 25.94 -20.46
C PRO A 512 1.49 25.40 -21.78
N PHE A 513 0.82 24.40 -22.38
CA PHE A 513 1.09 23.89 -23.73
C PHE A 513 -0.18 23.26 -24.33
N ASP A 514 -0.18 23.06 -25.65
CA ASP A 514 -1.31 22.49 -26.39
C ASP A 514 -0.85 21.23 -27.14
N LEU A 515 -1.73 20.25 -27.28
CA LEU A 515 -1.56 19.05 -28.11
C LEU A 515 -2.71 19.00 -29.14
N ASP A 516 -2.42 18.69 -30.40
CA ASP A 516 -3.42 18.63 -31.48
C ASP A 516 -3.22 17.40 -32.37
N GLY A 517 -4.28 16.62 -32.59
CA GLY A 517 -4.13 15.37 -33.33
C GLY A 517 -3.35 14.33 -32.51
N ASP A 518 -2.48 13.59 -33.19
CA ASP A 518 -1.52 12.67 -32.58
C ASP A 518 -0.21 13.41 -32.26
N ASP A 519 -0.24 14.25 -31.23
CA ASP A 519 0.89 15.08 -30.81
C ASP A 519 1.47 14.62 -29.47
N SER A 520 2.72 14.98 -29.24
CA SER A 520 3.41 14.66 -27.99
C SER A 520 4.18 15.86 -27.43
N GLN A 521 4.16 15.96 -26.10
CA GLN A 521 4.98 16.92 -25.37
C GLN A 521 6.08 16.16 -24.62
N SER A 522 7.31 16.28 -25.14
CA SER A 522 8.51 15.83 -24.43
C SER A 522 8.92 16.83 -23.36
N PHE A 523 9.32 16.33 -22.20
CA PHE A 523 9.81 17.13 -21.08
C PHE A 523 11.28 16.87 -20.80
N ASN A 524 11.96 17.90 -20.33
CA ASN A 524 13.31 17.75 -19.81
C ASN A 524 13.25 16.95 -18.50
N TYR A 525 13.43 15.65 -18.62
CA TYR A 525 13.98 14.83 -17.55
C TYR A 525 15.50 14.90 -17.65
N PRO A 526 16.27 14.91 -16.54
CA PRO A 526 17.71 14.76 -16.62
C PRO A 526 17.98 13.45 -17.35
N LYS A 527 18.31 13.55 -18.65
CA LYS A 527 18.82 12.42 -19.41
C LYS A 527 20.02 11.94 -18.61
N SER A 528 20.07 10.66 -18.29
CA SER A 528 21.19 9.97 -17.64
C SER A 528 22.48 10.10 -18.42
#